data_AF-A0A662C6V7-F1
#
_entry.id   AF-A0A662C6V7-F1
#
_cell.length_a   1.000
_cell.length_b   1.000
_cell.length_c   1.000
_cell.angle_alpha   90.00
_cell.angle_beta   90.00
_cell.angle_gamma   90.00
#
_symmetry.space_group_name_H-M   'P 1'
#
loop_
_entity.id
_entity.type
_entity.pdbx_description
1 polymer ?
#
loop_
_entity_poly.entity_id
_entity_poly.type
_entity_poly.pdbx_seq_one_letter_code
_entity_poly.pdbx_strand_id
1 'polypeptide(L)'
;MMPVLVDSNVILDIFTEDPRWFGWSARKLSEWANKDLLVINPIIYAEVSIRFERIEDLEDALPHGIFIREELPWEAAFLAGKCFLAYKKRKGTKTSPLPDFYIGAHAAVRDYALLTRGARHYRAYFPKLKLIAPSEDVDTKR
;
A
#
# COMPACT_ATOMS: atom_id res chain seq x y z
N MET A 1 2.22 -0.53 19.66
CA MET A 1 3.00 -0.41 18.42
C MET A 1 2.33 -1.31 17.40
N MET A 2 1.87 -0.75 16.30
CA MET A 2 1.18 -1.43 15.21
C MET A 2 1.85 -1.02 13.91
N PRO A 3 2.70 -1.87 13.33
CA PRO A 3 3.37 -1.55 12.08
C PRO A 3 2.38 -1.15 10.98
N VAL A 4 2.84 -0.25 10.11
CA VAL A 4 2.07 0.30 9.00
C VAL A 4 2.68 -0.20 7.70
N LEU A 5 1.96 -1.08 7.00
CA LEU A 5 2.31 -1.42 5.62
C LEU A 5 1.97 -0.21 4.73
N VAL A 6 2.94 0.28 3.96
CA VAL A 6 2.77 1.44 3.09
C VAL A 6 2.52 0.97 1.67
N ASP A 7 1.34 1.27 1.12
CA ASP A 7 0.97 0.95 -0.25
C ASP A 7 1.84 1.74 -1.25
N SER A 8 2.11 1.16 -2.42
CA SER A 8 2.99 1.75 -3.44
C SER A 8 2.48 3.11 -3.93
N ASN A 9 1.15 3.28 -4.00
CA ASN A 9 0.55 4.54 -4.44
C ASN A 9 0.98 5.73 -3.56
N VAL A 10 1.07 5.57 -2.24
CA VAL A 10 1.47 6.64 -1.31
C VAL A 10 2.92 7.04 -1.55
N ILE A 11 3.80 6.06 -1.76
CA ILE A 11 5.23 6.30 -2.04
C ILE A 11 5.39 6.99 -3.40
N LEU A 12 4.69 6.48 -4.41
CA LEU A 12 4.72 7.04 -5.76
C LEU A 12 4.19 8.47 -5.79
N ASP A 13 3.13 8.80 -5.06
CA ASP A 13 2.61 10.17 -5.00
C ASP A 13 3.69 11.18 -4.55
N ILE A 14 4.64 10.76 -3.70
CA ILE A 14 5.77 11.59 -3.24
C ILE A 14 6.83 11.70 -4.33
N PHE A 15 7.29 10.57 -4.88
CA PHE A 15 8.35 10.57 -5.90
C PHE A 15 7.95 11.20 -7.22
N THR A 16 6.65 11.25 -7.51
CA THR A 16 6.12 11.85 -8.75
C THR A 16 5.59 13.24 -8.55
N GLU A 17 5.73 13.80 -7.33
CA GLU A 17 5.16 15.09 -6.94
C GLU A 17 3.69 15.21 -7.37
N ASP A 18 2.89 14.17 -7.10
CA ASP A 18 1.50 14.14 -7.58
C ASP A 18 0.75 15.38 -7.07
N PRO A 19 0.23 16.25 -7.97
CA PRO A 19 -0.28 17.56 -7.58
C PRO A 19 -1.51 17.47 -6.66
N ARG A 20 -2.19 16.32 -6.64
CA ARG A 20 -3.36 16.08 -5.82
C ARG A 20 -3.00 15.36 -4.52
N TRP A 21 -2.13 14.35 -4.60
CA TRP A 21 -1.91 13.41 -3.51
C TRP A 21 -0.63 13.66 -2.73
N PHE A 22 0.38 14.32 -3.30
CA PHE A 22 1.66 14.59 -2.64
C PHE A 22 1.47 15.14 -1.23
N GLY A 23 0.65 16.18 -1.07
CA GLY A 23 0.43 16.82 0.23
C GLY A 23 -0.20 15.89 1.27
N TRP A 24 -1.11 15.01 0.87
CA TRP A 24 -1.72 14.05 1.79
C TRP A 24 -0.75 12.90 2.12
N SER A 25 -0.12 12.32 1.09
CA SER A 25 0.81 11.20 1.20
C SER A 25 2.04 11.56 2.03
N ALA A 26 2.68 12.71 1.76
CA ALA A 26 3.82 13.20 2.51
C ALA A 26 3.48 13.44 4.00
N ARG A 27 2.34 14.09 4.28
CA ARG A 27 1.89 14.31 5.67
C ARG A 27 1.65 13.01 6.41
N LYS A 28 0.95 12.05 5.80
CA LYS A 28 0.64 10.77 6.46
C LYS A 28 1.86 9.88 6.62
N LEU A 29 2.75 9.84 5.64
CA LEU A 29 4.00 9.10 5.74
C LEU A 29 4.86 9.67 6.88
N SER A 30 5.01 11.00 6.94
CA SER A 30 5.75 11.66 8.03
C SER A 30 5.11 11.45 9.40
N GLU A 31 3.78 11.54 9.50
CA GLU A 31 3.06 11.29 10.74
C GLU A 31 3.32 9.88 11.28
N TRP A 32 3.25 8.87 10.42
CA TRP A 32 3.40 7.47 10.84
C TRP A 32 4.85 7.05 11.03
N ALA A 33 5.79 7.61 10.26
CA ALA A 33 7.24 7.42 10.50
C ALA A 33 7.67 7.85 11.92
N ASN A 34 6.97 8.82 12.51
CA ASN A 34 7.22 9.28 13.87
C ASN A 34 6.48 8.48 14.95
N LYS A 35 5.52 7.62 14.59
CA LYS A 35 4.63 6.91 15.53
C LYS A 35 4.88 5.42 15.60
N ASP A 36 5.16 4.79 14.46
CA ASP A 36 5.26 3.34 14.30
C ASP A 36 6.24 2.99 13.18
N LEU A 37 6.49 1.69 12.99
CA LEU A 37 7.35 1.18 11.92
C LEU A 37 6.61 1.23 10.57
N LEU A 38 7.28 1.78 9.56
CA LEU A 38 6.81 1.69 8.18
C LEU A 38 7.37 0.43 7.53
N VAL A 39 6.50 -0.37 6.95
CA VAL A 39 6.83 -1.65 6.32
C VAL A 39 6.52 -1.59 4.83
N ILE A 40 7.37 -2.20 4.03
CA ILE A 40 7.12 -2.52 2.62
C ILE A 40 7.45 -3.99 2.35
N ASN A 41 6.88 -4.54 1.30
CA ASN A 41 7.17 -5.91 0.84
C ASN A 41 7.70 -5.90 -0.60
N PRO A 42 8.16 -7.06 -1.14
CA PRO A 42 8.70 -7.12 -2.50
C PRO A 42 7.75 -6.65 -3.60
N ILE A 43 6.43 -6.73 -3.39
CA ILE A 43 5.43 -6.30 -4.37
C ILE A 43 5.38 -4.77 -4.44
N ILE A 44 5.36 -4.11 -3.28
CA ILE A 44 5.44 -2.64 -3.19
C ILE A 44 6.77 -2.15 -3.77
N TYR A 45 7.88 -2.80 -3.42
CA TYR A 45 9.20 -2.47 -3.96
C TYR A 45 9.23 -2.56 -5.48
N ALA A 46 8.67 -3.64 -6.06
CA ALA A 46 8.61 -3.83 -7.51
C ALA A 46 7.72 -2.80 -8.23
N GLU A 47 6.65 -2.32 -7.59
CA GLU A 47 5.81 -1.26 -8.18
C GLU A 47 6.52 0.09 -8.15
N VAL A 48 7.19 0.41 -7.04
CA VAL A 48 7.95 1.65 -6.89
C VAL A 48 9.16 1.67 -7.83
N SER A 49 9.80 0.51 -8.06
CA SER A 49 11.00 0.41 -8.90
C SER A 49 10.79 0.86 -10.35
N ILE A 50 9.55 0.84 -10.86
CA ILE A 50 9.23 1.29 -12.22
C ILE A 50 9.63 2.76 -12.47
N ARG A 51 9.76 3.55 -11.40
CA ARG A 51 10.19 4.95 -11.48
C ARG A 51 11.69 5.17 -11.52
N PHE A 52 12.49 4.12 -11.37
CA PHE A 52 13.94 4.22 -11.24
C PHE A 52 14.61 3.40 -12.35
N GLU A 53 15.61 3.99 -13.01
CA GLU A 53 16.40 3.28 -14.02
C GLU A 53 17.44 2.35 -13.38
N ARG A 54 17.88 2.69 -12.16
CA ARG A 54 18.95 2.01 -11.44
C ARG A 54 18.46 1.55 -10.07
N ILE A 55 18.99 0.41 -9.63
CA ILE A 55 18.65 -0.13 -8.31
C ILE A 55 19.18 0.76 -7.18
N GLU A 56 20.34 1.41 -7.37
CA GLU A 56 20.92 2.28 -6.35
C GLU A 56 20.04 3.50 -6.06
N ASP A 57 19.45 4.11 -7.10
CA ASP A 57 18.56 5.26 -6.94
C ASP A 57 17.28 4.89 -6.15
N LEU A 58 16.78 3.66 -6.36
CA LEU A 58 15.65 3.12 -5.60
C LEU A 58 16.01 2.82 -4.15
N GLU A 59 17.18 2.23 -3.91
CA GLU A 59 17.68 1.97 -2.56
C GLU A 59 17.86 3.26 -1.76
N ASP A 60 18.38 4.32 -2.39
CA ASP A 60 18.52 5.65 -1.78
C ASP A 60 17.16 6.29 -1.49
N ALA A 61 16.18 6.08 -2.37
CA ALA A 61 14.82 6.58 -2.19
C ALA A 61 14.00 5.81 -1.12
N LEU A 62 14.35 4.55 -0.85
CA LEU A 62 13.72 3.68 0.15
C LEU A 62 14.72 3.26 1.24
N PRO A 63 15.21 4.22 2.06
CA PRO A 63 16.27 3.95 3.01
C PRO A 63 15.79 2.97 4.10
N HIS A 64 16.65 1.99 4.41
CA HIS A 64 16.40 0.94 5.41
C HIS A 64 16.14 1.48 6.83
N GLY A 65 16.55 2.73 7.11
CA GLY A 65 16.26 3.41 8.37
C GLY A 65 14.82 3.93 8.50
N ILE A 66 14.09 4.03 7.39
CA ILE A 66 12.69 4.49 7.36
C ILE A 66 11.75 3.32 7.04
N PHE A 67 12.09 2.52 6.03
CA PHE A 67 11.27 1.41 5.57
C PHE A 67 11.87 0.07 5.96
N ILE A 68 11.14 -0.67 6.79
CA ILE A 68 11.44 -2.08 7.07
C ILE A 68 10.94 -2.93 5.91
N ARG A 69 11.82 -3.77 5.39
CA ARG A 69 11.47 -4.72 4.33
C ARG A 69 11.09 -6.05 4.96
N GLU A 70 9.88 -6.51 4.68
CA GLU A 70 9.42 -7.84 5.07
C GLU A 70 9.16 -8.71 3.85
N GLU A 71 9.51 -9.99 3.95
CA GLU A 71 9.06 -11.00 2.98
C GLU A 71 7.53 -11.11 2.98
N LEU A 72 6.96 -11.54 1.86
CA LEU A 72 5.53 -11.83 1.79
C LEU A 72 5.23 -13.15 2.52
N PRO A 73 4.40 -13.17 3.57
CA PRO A 73 4.03 -14.42 4.24
C PRO A 73 3.29 -15.38 3.30
N TRP A 74 3.53 -16.69 3.44
CA TRP A 74 2.85 -17.71 2.64
C TRP A 74 1.32 -17.69 2.85
N GLU A 75 0.88 -17.43 4.08
CA GLU A 75 -0.53 -17.28 4.44
C GLU A 75 -1.15 -16.05 3.75
N ALA A 76 -0.37 -14.98 3.58
CA ALA A 76 -0.81 -13.80 2.84
C ALA A 76 -1.00 -14.12 1.36
N ALA A 77 -0.11 -14.91 0.76
CA ALA A 77 -0.26 -15.37 -0.61
C ALA A 77 -1.52 -16.23 -0.81
N PHE A 78 -1.80 -17.14 0.13
CA PHE A 78 -3.03 -17.94 0.12
C PHE A 78 -4.29 -17.07 0.21
N LEU A 79 -4.32 -16.14 1.18
CA LEU A 79 -5.44 -15.23 1.38
C LEU A 79 -5.67 -14.33 0.16
N ALA A 80 -4.60 -13.78 -0.42
CA ALA A 80 -4.65 -12.98 -1.64
C ALA A 80 -5.32 -13.75 -2.78
N GLY A 81 -4.96 -15.02 -2.98
CA GLY A 81 -5.58 -15.89 -3.99
C GLY A 81 -7.08 -16.08 -3.77
N LYS A 82 -7.54 -16.25 -2.53
CA LYS A 82 -8.98 -16.38 -2.21
C LYS A 82 -9.73 -15.07 -2.48
N CYS A 83 -9.20 -13.94 -2.04
CA CYS A 83 -9.80 -12.63 -2.28
C CYS A 83 -9.83 -12.28 -3.78
N PHE A 84 -8.77 -12.59 -4.51
CA PHE A 84 -8.70 -12.38 -5.96
C PHE A 84 -9.70 -13.25 -6.72
N LEU A 85 -9.88 -14.51 -6.33
CA LEU A 85 -10.92 -15.37 -6.91
C LEU A 85 -12.32 -14.81 -6.66
N ALA A 86 -12.58 -14.33 -5.44
CA ALA A 86 -13.85 -13.69 -5.09
C ALA A 86 -14.10 -12.43 -5.94
N TYR A 87 -13.08 -11.59 -6.11
CA TYR A 87 -13.12 -10.43 -6.99
C TYR A 87 -13.41 -10.82 -8.45
N LYS A 88 -12.72 -11.83 -8.99
CA LYS A 88 -12.92 -12.31 -10.36
C LYS A 88 -14.34 -12.82 -10.60
N LYS A 89 -15.02 -13.37 -9.59
CA LYS A 89 -16.40 -13.85 -9.67
C LYS A 89 -17.44 -12.72 -9.65
N ARG A 90 -17.11 -11.53 -9.14
CA ARG A 90 -18.04 -10.39 -9.13
C ARG A 90 -18.26 -9.84 -10.54
N LYS A 91 -19.50 -9.40 -10.80
CA LYS A 91 -19.88 -8.65 -12.00
C LYS A 91 -19.49 -7.17 -11.84
N GLY A 92 -19.35 -6.44 -12.95
CA GLY A 92 -18.96 -5.03 -12.96
C GLY A 92 -17.51 -4.79 -13.37
N THR A 93 -17.11 -3.52 -13.39
CA THR A 93 -15.77 -3.09 -13.82
C THR A 93 -14.71 -3.58 -12.84
N LYS A 94 -13.70 -4.26 -13.38
CA LYS A 94 -12.58 -4.83 -12.63
C LYS A 94 -11.37 -3.91 -12.77
N THR A 95 -11.09 -3.12 -11.73
CA THR A 95 -10.01 -2.13 -11.71
C THR A 95 -8.82 -2.51 -10.82
N SER A 96 -9.01 -3.38 -9.82
CA SER A 96 -7.93 -3.81 -8.92
C SER A 96 -7.04 -4.86 -9.58
N PRO A 97 -5.72 -4.63 -9.71
CA PRO A 97 -4.77 -5.62 -10.17
C PRO A 97 -4.49 -6.66 -9.06
N LEU A 98 -3.81 -7.76 -9.40
CA LEU A 98 -3.47 -8.82 -8.43
C LEU A 98 -2.57 -8.34 -7.26
N PRO A 99 -1.57 -7.45 -7.47
CA PRO A 99 -0.74 -6.88 -6.40
C PRO A 99 -1.51 -6.33 -5.20
N ASP A 100 -2.61 -5.59 -5.42
CA ASP A 100 -3.48 -5.06 -4.36
C ASP A 100 -3.91 -6.16 -3.35
N PHE A 101 -4.19 -7.36 -3.85
CA PHE A 101 -4.63 -8.46 -3.00
C PHE A 101 -3.50 -9.01 -2.14
N TYR A 102 -2.26 -9.03 -2.64
CA TYR A 102 -1.09 -9.40 -1.85
C TYR A 102 -0.76 -8.37 -0.79
N ILE A 103 -0.83 -7.08 -1.12
CA ILE A 103 -0.59 -5.98 -0.18
C ILE A 103 -1.62 -6.01 0.95
N GLY A 104 -2.92 -6.07 0.60
CA GLY A 104 -3.99 -6.14 1.59
C GLY A 104 -3.94 -7.41 2.44
N ALA A 105 -3.59 -8.55 1.85
CA ALA A 105 -3.46 -9.82 2.57
C ALA A 105 -2.25 -9.82 3.53
N HIS A 106 -1.12 -9.23 3.14
CA HIS A 106 0.04 -9.11 4.01
C HIS A 106 -0.36 -8.33 5.27
N ALA A 107 -0.93 -7.14 5.11
CA ALA A 107 -1.33 -6.32 6.24
C ALA A 107 -2.37 -7.03 7.12
N ALA A 108 -3.34 -7.73 6.52
CA ALA A 108 -4.35 -8.47 7.26
C ALA A 108 -3.81 -9.66 8.05
N VAL A 109 -2.87 -10.43 7.49
CA VAL A 109 -2.26 -11.59 8.16
C VAL A 109 -1.36 -11.17 9.32
N ARG A 110 -0.66 -10.03 9.18
CA ARG A 110 0.23 -9.49 10.21
C ARG A 110 -0.47 -8.63 11.27
N ASP A 111 -1.78 -8.38 11.14
CA ASP A 111 -2.54 -7.40 11.95
C ASP A 111 -1.93 -5.98 11.91
N TYR A 112 -1.42 -5.59 10.75
CA TYR A 112 -0.88 -4.26 10.50
C TYR A 112 -1.99 -3.29 10.06
N ALA A 113 -1.72 -1.99 10.19
CA ALA A 113 -2.48 -1.01 9.44
C ALA A 113 -1.95 -0.90 8.01
N LEU A 114 -2.80 -0.49 7.07
CA LEU A 114 -2.41 -0.22 5.68
C LEU A 114 -2.63 1.27 5.37
N LEU A 115 -1.55 1.96 5.01
CA LEU A 115 -1.57 3.32 4.50
C LEU A 115 -1.74 3.30 2.99
N THR A 116 -2.85 3.86 2.48
CA THR A 116 -3.22 3.81 1.06
C THR A 116 -4.19 4.92 0.68
N ARG A 117 -4.11 5.42 -0.56
CA ARG A 117 -5.20 6.26 -1.12
C ARG A 117 -6.36 5.42 -1.69
N GLY A 118 -6.16 4.12 -1.91
CA GLY A 118 -7.12 3.20 -2.54
C GLY A 118 -8.03 2.45 -1.57
N ALA A 119 -8.70 3.11 -0.62
CA ALA A 119 -9.41 2.40 0.46
C ALA A 119 -10.55 1.46 0.02
N ARG A 120 -11.21 1.76 -1.11
CA ARG A 120 -12.47 1.11 -1.51
C ARG A 120 -12.32 -0.40 -1.72
N HIS A 121 -11.28 -0.86 -2.42
CA HIS A 121 -11.12 -2.30 -2.67
C HIS A 121 -10.64 -3.03 -1.42
N TYR A 122 -9.76 -2.43 -0.62
CA TYR A 122 -9.32 -3.03 0.63
C TYR A 122 -10.48 -3.25 1.59
N ARG A 123 -11.39 -2.27 1.76
CA ARG A 123 -12.61 -2.45 2.58
C ARG A 123 -13.49 -3.59 2.08
N ALA A 124 -13.55 -3.81 0.77
CA ALA A 124 -14.42 -4.82 0.16
C ALA A 124 -13.92 -6.26 0.35
N TYR A 125 -12.61 -6.46 0.48
CA TYR A 125 -11.99 -7.80 0.56
C TYR A 125 -11.33 -8.10 1.90
N PHE A 126 -10.98 -7.07 2.67
CA PHE A 126 -10.33 -7.17 3.97
C PHE A 126 -11.08 -6.30 4.99
N PRO A 127 -12.34 -6.63 5.35
CA PRO A 127 -13.21 -5.75 6.14
C PRO A 127 -12.71 -5.49 7.57
N LYS A 128 -11.81 -6.33 8.10
CA LYS A 128 -11.18 -6.14 9.42
C LYS A 128 -9.86 -5.39 9.36
N LEU A 129 -9.34 -5.12 8.16
CA LEU A 129 -8.06 -4.44 7.98
C LEU A 129 -8.20 -2.96 8.39
N LYS A 130 -7.29 -2.52 9.26
CA LYS A 130 -7.20 -1.12 9.66
C LYS A 130 -6.61 -0.31 8.50
N LEU A 131 -7.36 0.67 8.01
CA LEU A 131 -6.95 1.51 6.89
C LEU A 131 -6.64 2.93 7.33
N ILE A 132 -5.48 3.42 6.96
CA ILE A 132 -5.13 4.84 7.01
C ILE A 132 -5.32 5.37 5.59
N ALA A 133 -6.42 6.06 5.37
CA ALA A 133 -6.87 6.51 4.06
C ALA A 133 -7.40 7.95 4.11
N PRO A 134 -7.45 8.66 2.98
CA PRO A 134 -8.08 9.97 2.93
C PRO A 134 -9.54 9.91 3.37
N SER A 135 -10.01 10.97 4.03
CA SER A 135 -11.44 11.24 4.17
C SER A 135 -12.03 11.61 2.81
N GLU A 136 -13.35 11.51 2.66
CA GLU A 136 -14.07 11.73 1.39
C GLU A 136 -13.76 13.10 0.73
N ASP A 137 -13.30 14.09 1.50
CA ASP A 137 -12.97 15.45 1.04
C ASP A 137 -11.79 15.55 0.06
N VAL A 138 -10.90 14.56 0.00
CA VAL A 138 -9.79 14.56 -0.98
C VAL A 138 -10.23 14.00 -2.34
N ASP A 139 -11.38 13.31 -2.40
CA ASP A 139 -11.84 12.60 -3.60
C ASP A 139 -12.70 13.48 -4.55
N THR A 140 -13.18 14.64 -4.09
CA THR A 140 -14.16 15.50 -4.80
C THR A 140 -13.59 16.44 -5.86
N LYS A 141 -12.26 16.57 -6.00
CA LYS A 141 -11.66 17.29 -7.14
C LYS A 141 -11.34 16.31 -8.28
N ARG A 142 -12.37 15.87 -8.99
CA ARG A 142 -12.23 15.19 -10.30
C ARG A 142 -12.81 16.08 -11.39
#